data_AF-A0A3S3F1V4-F1
#
_entry.id   AF-A0A3S3F1V4-F1
#
_cell.length_a   1.000
_cell.length_b   1.000
_cell.length_c   1.000
_cell.angle_alpha   90.00
_cell.angle_beta   90.00
_cell.angle_gamma   90.00
#
_symmetry.space_group_name_H-M   'P 1'
#
loop_
_entity.id
_entity.type
_entity.pdbx_description
1 polymer ?
#
loop_
_entity_poly.entity_id
_entity_poly.type
_entity_poly.pdbx_seq_one_letter_code
_entity_poly.pdbx_strand_id
1 'polypeptide(L)'
;MSERILAAMETAEQKAWDALARYKFYMFGYHAAQWVNLNRIGEFKRENPFGDLVKMARGYRPMPITATSSIELPSSIAEQGSLL
;
A
#
# COMPACT_ATOMS: atom_id res chain seq x y z
N MET A 1 -0.68 31.42 2.71
CA MET A 1 -0.11 30.61 1.60
C MET A 1 -0.18 29.12 1.93
N SER A 2 0.38 28.71 3.07
CA SER A 2 0.44 27.31 3.51
C SER A 2 -0.92 26.61 3.60
N GLU A 3 -1.97 27.28 4.09
CA GLU A 3 -3.33 26.71 4.16
C GLU A 3 -3.90 26.34 2.78
N ARG A 4 -3.66 27.15 1.75
CA ARG A 4 -4.13 26.83 0.38
C ARG A 4 -3.39 25.63 -0.20
N ILE A 5 -2.11 25.47 0.13
CA ILE A 5 -1.32 24.31 -0.31
C ILE A 5 -1.79 23.05 0.42
N LEU A 6 -2.07 23.14 1.73
CA LEU A 6 -2.65 22.02 2.50
C LEU A 6 -4.00 21.58 1.93
N ALA A 7 -4.92 22.51 1.69
CA ALA A 7 -6.22 22.19 1.09
C ALA A 7 -6.07 21.58 -0.32
N ALA A 8 -5.12 22.06 -1.12
CA ALA A 8 -4.81 21.48 -2.42
C ALA A 8 -4.21 20.06 -2.31
N MET A 9 -3.39 19.80 -1.29
CA MET A 9 -2.88 18.45 -1.00
C MET A 9 -4.01 17.51 -0.63
N GLU A 10 -4.88 17.89 0.31
CA GLU A 10 -6.03 17.07 0.71
C GLU A 10 -6.94 16.77 -0.48
N THR A 11 -7.18 17.76 -1.34
CA THR A 11 -7.94 17.57 -2.58
C THR A 11 -7.24 16.60 -3.54
N ALA A 12 -5.92 16.72 -3.71
CA ALA A 12 -5.15 15.82 -4.56
C ALA A 12 -5.17 14.38 -4.01
N GLU A 13 -5.11 14.23 -2.69
CA GLU A 13 -5.21 12.94 -2.02
C GLU A 13 -6.55 12.26 -2.29
N GLN A 14 -7.66 12.97 -2.03
CA GLN A 14 -9.00 12.46 -2.26
C GLN A 14 -9.22 12.06 -3.73
N LYS A 15 -8.76 12.89 -4.68
CA LYS A 15 -8.90 12.60 -6.11
C LYS A 15 -8.05 11.42 -6.56
N ALA A 16 -6.86 11.23 -5.98
CA ALA A 16 -6.05 10.06 -6.26
C ALA A 16 -6.78 8.78 -5.82
N TRP A 17 -7.34 8.76 -4.61
CA TRP A 17 -8.11 7.63 -4.11
C TRP A 17 -9.38 7.36 -4.92
N ASP A 18 -10.16 8.39 -5.28
CA ASP A 18 -11.34 8.23 -6.17
C ASP A 18 -10.93 7.65 -7.53
N ALA A 19 -9.86 8.17 -8.13
CA ALA A 19 -9.36 7.67 -9.40
C ALA A 19 -8.95 6.20 -9.31
N LEU A 20 -8.24 5.81 -8.24
CA LEU A 20 -7.83 4.43 -8.00
C LEU A 20 -9.04 3.50 -7.84
N ALA A 21 -10.04 3.89 -7.04
CA ALA A 21 -11.26 3.13 -6.82
C ALA A 21 -12.08 2.91 -8.10
N ARG A 22 -11.87 3.77 -9.11
CA ARG A 22 -12.56 3.74 -10.41
C ARG A 22 -11.69 3.21 -11.54
N TYR A 23 -10.55 2.59 -11.23
CA TYR A 23 -9.59 2.06 -12.20
C TYR A 23 -9.03 3.11 -13.18
N LYS A 24 -9.07 4.40 -12.82
CA LYS A 24 -8.52 5.50 -13.62
C LYS A 24 -7.05 5.72 -13.29
N PHE A 25 -6.21 4.73 -13.60
CA PHE A 25 -4.80 4.70 -13.18
C PHE A 25 -3.97 5.92 -13.60
N TYR A 26 -4.22 6.46 -14.80
CA TYR A 26 -3.55 7.68 -15.27
C TYR A 26 -3.88 8.89 -14.37
N MET A 27 -5.16 9.04 -14.00
CA MET A 27 -5.60 10.12 -13.10
C MET A 27 -5.11 9.92 -11.67
N PHE A 28 -5.03 8.67 -11.21
CA PHE A 28 -4.39 8.35 -9.93
C PHE A 28 -2.94 8.83 -9.93
N GLY A 29 -2.15 8.46 -10.94
CA GLY A 29 -0.75 8.88 -11.04
C GLY A 29 -0.59 10.41 -11.11
N TYR A 30 -1.46 11.08 -11.87
CA TYR A 30 -1.48 12.54 -11.96
C TYR A 30 -1.72 13.21 -10.59
N HIS A 31 -2.76 12.79 -9.86
CA HIS A 31 -3.09 13.37 -8.56
C HIS A 31 -2.08 12.99 -7.46
N ALA A 32 -1.55 11.77 -7.50
CA ALA A 32 -0.49 11.36 -6.58
C ALA A 32 0.79 12.19 -6.76
N ALA A 33 1.21 12.44 -8.01
CA ALA A 33 2.34 13.31 -8.32
C ALA A 33 2.08 14.76 -7.88
N GLN A 34 0.85 15.26 -8.06
CA GLN A 34 0.44 16.58 -7.56
C GLN A 34 0.59 16.67 -6.04
N TRP A 35 0.11 15.68 -5.28
CA TRP A 35 0.25 15.63 -3.83
C TRP A 35 1.72 15.69 -3.39
N VAL A 36 2.59 14.88 -4.01
CA VAL A 36 4.04 14.86 -3.70
C VAL A 36 4.69 16.21 -3.97
N ASN A 37 4.36 16.84 -5.10
CA ASN A 37 4.88 18.16 -5.45
C ASN A 37 4.44 19.24 -4.46
N LEU A 38 3.17 19.23 -4.05
CA LEU A 38 2.65 20.17 -3.07
C LEU A 38 3.26 19.94 -1.68
N ASN A 39 3.45 18.69 -1.27
CA ASN A 39 4.13 18.34 -0.02
C ASN A 39 5.57 18.88 0.01
N ARG A 40 6.26 18.80 -1.13
CA ARG A 40 7.62 19.34 -1.31
C ARG A 40 7.64 20.86 -1.26
N ILE A 41 6.77 21.53 -2.02
CA ILE A 41 6.73 23.01 -2.12
C ILE A 41 6.29 23.64 -0.81
N GLY A 42 5.36 23.01 -0.09
CA GLY A 42 4.91 23.47 1.23
C GLY A 42 5.83 23.08 2.38
N GLU A 43 6.93 22.35 2.12
CA GLU A 43 7.91 21.88 3.11
C GLU A 43 7.28 21.11 4.30
N PHE A 44 6.11 20.49 4.10
CA PHE A 44 5.36 19.87 5.22
C PHE A 44 5.96 18.55 5.72
N LYS A 45 6.80 17.90 4.90
CA LYS A 45 7.45 16.61 5.22
C LYS A 45 6.44 15.52 5.65
N ARG A 46 5.22 15.55 5.13
CA ARG A 46 4.21 14.52 5.41
C ARG A 46 4.60 13.18 4.79
N GLU A 47 4.25 12.09 5.45
CA GLU A 47 4.37 10.75 4.89
C GLU A 47 3.44 10.59 3.68
N ASN A 48 3.90 9.89 2.64
CA ASN A 48 3.13 9.71 1.42
C ASN A 48 1.95 8.74 1.67
N PRO A 49 0.69 9.19 1.52
CA PRO A 49 -0.48 8.35 1.79
C PRO A 49 -0.58 7.14 0.86
N PHE A 50 0.04 7.20 -0.33
CA PHE A 50 0.05 6.10 -1.31
C PHE A 50 1.24 5.14 -1.09
N GLY A 51 2.07 5.37 -0.08
CA GLY A 51 3.34 4.66 0.13
C GLY A 51 3.16 3.15 0.25
N ASP A 52 2.19 2.70 1.05
CA ASP A 52 1.96 1.27 1.26
C ASP A 52 1.38 0.57 0.03
N LEU A 53 0.53 1.27 -0.73
CA LEU A 53 0.04 0.78 -2.02
C LEU A 53 1.20 0.56 -3.00
N VAL A 54 2.12 1.51 -3.09
CA VAL A 54 3.30 1.41 -3.97
C VAL A 54 4.23 0.29 -3.50
N LYS A 55 4.46 0.16 -2.19
CA LYS A 55 5.23 -0.95 -1.62
C LYS A 55 4.60 -2.29 -2.02
N MET A 56 3.29 -2.44 -1.83
CA MET A 56 2.56 -3.65 -2.22
C MET A 56 2.69 -3.95 -3.71
N ALA A 57 2.51 -2.95 -4.58
CA ALA A 57 2.66 -3.09 -6.03
C ALA A 57 4.08 -3.48 -6.46
N ARG A 58 5.11 -3.05 -5.72
CA ARG A 58 6.52 -3.47 -5.93
C ARG A 58 6.81 -4.89 -5.45
N GLY A 59 5.82 -5.59 -4.89
CA GLY A 59 6.02 -6.90 -4.29
C GLY A 59 6.69 -6.83 -2.91
N TYR A 60 6.72 -5.66 -2.26
CA TYR A 60 7.11 -5.57 -0.86
C TYR A 60 6.01 -6.23 -0.04
N ARG A 61 6.23 -7.50 0.33
CA ARG A 61 5.45 -8.17 1.35
C ARG A 61 6.10 -7.79 2.68
N PRO A 62 5.48 -6.95 3.53
CA PRO A 62 5.92 -6.90 4.91
C PRO A 62 5.89 -8.34 5.42
N MET A 63 7.00 -8.79 6.02
CA MET A 63 7.06 -10.14 6.61
C MET A 63 5.77 -10.35 7.39
N PRO A 64 5.04 -11.47 7.22
CA PRO A 64 3.92 -11.76 8.08
C PRO A 64 4.48 -11.68 9.49
N ILE A 65 3.98 -10.73 10.28
CA ILE A 65 4.24 -10.68 11.70
C ILE A 65 3.81 -12.05 12.15
N THR A 66 4.78 -12.91 12.45
CA THR A 66 4.52 -14.32 12.73
C THR A 66 3.91 -14.31 14.11
N ALA A 67 2.61 -14.00 14.18
CA ALA A 67 1.79 -14.42 15.28
C ALA A 67 1.86 -15.93 15.21
N THR A 68 2.65 -16.48 16.12
CA THR A 68 2.59 -17.82 16.68
C THR A 68 1.25 -18.49 16.38
N SER A 69 1.14 -19.10 15.20
CA SER A 69 0.18 -20.14 14.94
C SER A 69 1.00 -21.41 14.92
N SER A 70 1.00 -22.07 16.08
CA SER A 70 1.09 -23.51 16.14
C SER A 70 0.06 -24.09 15.18
N ILE A 71 0.42 -24.21 13.91
CA ILE A 71 -0.21 -25.15 13.01
C ILE A 71 0.49 -26.45 13.33
N GLU A 72 -0.15 -27.25 14.17
CA GLU A 72 0.21 -28.65 14.33
C GLU A 72 0.31 -29.26 12.93
N LEU A 73 1.49 -29.81 12.60
CA LEU A 73 1.59 -30.70 11.46
C LEU A 73 0.58 -31.83 11.68
N PRO A 74 -0.27 -32.19 10.70
CA PRO A 74 -1.04 -33.42 10.81
C PRO A 74 -0.04 -34.58 10.91
N SER A 75 -0.05 -35.23 12.07
CA SER A 75 0.71 -36.43 12.42
C SER A 75 0.16 -37.65 11.68
N SER A 76 0.14 -37.61 10.35
CA SER A 76 -0.31 -38.75 9.53
C SER A 76 0.26 -38.71 8.11
N ILE A 77 1.58 -38.84 7.99
CA ILE A 77 2.19 -39.61 6.89
C ILE A 77 3.27 -40.50 7.50
N ALA A 78 2.85 -41.39 8.39
CA ALA A 78 3.50 -42.66 8.60
C ALA A 78 2.54 -43.71 8.01
N GLU A 79 3.07 -44.67 7.26
CA GLU A 79 2.35 -45.71 6.49
C GLU A 79 1.97 -45.37 5.03
N GLN A 80 2.99 -45.13 4.20
CA GLN A 80 2.98 -45.70 2.84
C GLN A 80 4.39 -46.22 2.53
N GLY A 81 4.67 -47.43 3.02
CA GLY A 81 5.97 -48.07 2.89
C GLY A 81 5.96 -49.54 3.33
N SER A 82 4.92 -50.29 2.97
CA SER A 82 4.99 -51.76 2.88
C SER A 82 3.70 -52.27 2.24
N LEU A 83 3.78 -52.57 0.94
CA LEU A 83 3.07 -53.65 0.24
C LEU A 83 3.24 -53.43 -1.27
N LEU A 84 4.36 -53.96 -1.78
CA LEU A 84 4.50 -54.83 -2.98
C LEU A 84 5.98 -54.95 -3.32
#